data_AF-A0A7W0JY31-F1
#
_entry.id   AF-A0A7W0JY31-F1
#
_cell.length_a   1.000
_cell.length_b   1.000
_cell.length_c   1.000
_cell.angle_alpha   90.00
_cell.angle_beta   90.00
_cell.angle_gamma   90.00
#
_symmetry.space_group_name_H-M   'P 1'
#
loop_
_entity.id
_entity.type
_entity.pdbx_description
1 polymer ?
#
loop_
_entity_poly.entity_id
_entity_poly.type
_entity_poly.pdbx_seq_one_letter_code
_entity_poly.pdbx_strand_id
1 'polypeptide(L)' 'PDWGPVRHRRQRAEARIAAMESYAAGRGCRRRSLIGYFGERIPHCAGCDRCESQGSRSSLLSFWRRATP' A
#
# COMPACT_ATOMS: atom_id res chain seq x y z
N PRO A 1 12.95 -37.08 -15.68
CA PRO A 1 12.45 -36.65 -14.35
C PRO A 1 11.32 -35.62 -14.50
N ASP A 2 10.21 -35.78 -13.77
CA ASP A 2 9.13 -34.80 -13.76
C ASP A 2 9.47 -33.63 -12.82
N TRP A 3 9.61 -32.45 -13.41
CA TRP A 3 9.91 -31.20 -12.70
C TRP A 3 8.68 -30.29 -12.53
N GLY A 4 7.49 -30.75 -12.92
CA GLY A 4 6.23 -30.00 -12.84
C GLY A 4 5.98 -29.40 -11.44
N PRO A 5 6.07 -30.17 -10.34
CA PRO A 5 5.88 -29.65 -8.99
C PRO A 5 6.88 -28.56 -8.58
N VAL A 6 8.13 -28.67 -9.03
CA VAL A 6 9.18 -27.66 -8.76
C VAL A 6 8.88 -26.36 -9.51
N ARG A 7 8.52 -26.44 -10.80
CA ARG A 7 8.14 -25.26 -11.60
C ARG A 7 6.93 -24.54 -11.01
N HIS A 8 5.91 -25.26 -10.59
CA HIS A 8 4.71 -24.67 -10.02
C HIS A 8 4.97 -23.98 -8.66
N ARG A 9 5.82 -24.57 -7.80
CA ARG A 9 6.26 -23.90 -6.56
C ARG A 9 7.04 -22.62 -6.85
N ARG A 10 7.94 -22.66 -7.84
CA ARG A 10 8.71 -21.49 -8.29
C ARG A 10 7.80 -20.38 -8.79
N GLN A 11 6.85 -20.68 -9.67
CA GLN A 11 5.91 -19.70 -10.21
C GLN A 11 5.09 -19.02 -9.10
N ARG A 12 4.62 -19.77 -8.09
CA ARG A 12 3.92 -19.19 -6.94
C ARG A 12 4.81 -18.28 -6.10
N ALA A 13 6.08 -18.64 -5.93
CA ALA A 13 7.04 -17.80 -5.21
C ALA A 13 7.35 -16.50 -5.99
N GLU A 14 7.59 -16.60 -7.29
CA GLU A 14 7.83 -15.46 -8.18
C GLU A 14 6.63 -14.50 -8.20
N ALA A 15 5.40 -15.02 -8.24
CA ALA A 15 4.18 -14.19 -8.17
C ALA A 15 4.09 -13.38 -6.86
N ARG A 16 4.49 -13.97 -5.72
CA ARG A 16 4.51 -13.27 -4.43
C ARG A 16 5.59 -12.20 -4.37
N ILE A 17 6.77 -12.48 -4.92
CA ILE A 17 7.86 -11.51 -5.03
C ILE A 17 7.41 -10.32 -5.89
N ALA A 18 6.85 -10.57 -7.07
CA ALA A 18 6.34 -9.52 -7.95
C ALA A 18 5.26 -8.64 -7.28
N ALA A 19 4.39 -9.25 -6.45
CA ALA A 19 3.42 -8.51 -5.66
C ALA A 19 4.08 -7.59 -4.62
N MET A 20 5.14 -8.05 -3.95
CA MET A 20 5.90 -7.25 -2.98
C MET A 20 6.72 -6.15 -3.65
N GLU A 21 7.33 -6.41 -4.80
CA GLU A 21 8.01 -5.39 -5.62
C GLU A 21 7.04 -4.28 -6.02
N SER A 22 5.85 -4.65 -6.49
CA SER A 22 4.78 -3.71 -6.83
C SER A 22 4.32 -2.89 -5.61
N TYR A 23 4.19 -3.53 -4.45
CA TYR A 23 3.84 -2.85 -3.19
C TYR A 23 4.92 -1.84 -2.77
N ALA A 24 6.20 -2.21 -2.84
CA ALA A 24 7.32 -1.38 -2.42
C ALA A 24 7.56 -0.20 -3.37
N ALA A 25 7.52 -0.44 -4.68
CA ALA A 25 7.74 0.58 -5.71
C ALA A 25 6.51 1.46 -5.95
N GLY A 26 5.33 1.02 -5.51
CA GLY A 26 4.07 1.73 -5.68
C GLY A 26 4.08 3.14 -5.07
N ARG A 27 3.50 4.10 -5.82
CA ARG A 27 3.29 5.49 -5.38
C ARG A 27 1.89 5.73 -4.80
N GLY A 28 1.01 4.74 -4.84
CA GLY A 28 -0.36 4.81 -4.31
C GLY A 28 -0.43 4.64 -2.78
N CYS A 29 -1.65 4.66 -2.25
CA CYS A 29 -1.91 4.41 -0.83
C CYS A 29 -1.45 2.99 -0.44
N ARG A 30 -0.44 2.88 0.43
CA ARG A 30 0.09 1.57 0.87
C ARG A 30 -0.97 0.69 1.50
N ARG A 31 -1.84 1.27 2.32
CA ARG A 31 -2.90 0.52 3.02
C ARG A 31 -3.89 -0.10 2.02
N ARG A 32 -4.25 0.64 0.97
CA ARG A 32 -5.16 0.11 -0.07
C ARG A 32 -4.50 -1.02 -0.86
N SER A 33 -3.22 -0.91 -1.19
CA SER A 33 -2.47 -1.99 -1.85
C SER A 33 -2.39 -3.26 -0.99
N LEU A 34 -2.05 -3.13 0.30
CA LEU A 34 -1.93 -4.26 1.22
C LEU A 34 -3.27 -4.99 1.40
N ILE A 35 -4.33 -4.24 1.67
CA ILE A 35 -5.68 -4.79 1.86
C ILE A 35 -6.21 -5.42 0.57
N GLY A 36 -5.95 -4.78 -0.58
CA GLY A 36 -6.33 -5.30 -1.90
C GLY A 36 -5.66 -6.63 -2.25
N TYR A 37 -4.42 -6.86 -1.82
CA TYR A 37 -3.73 -8.15 -2.01
C TYR A 37 -4.48 -9.31 -1.33
N PHE A 38 -5.18 -9.06 -0.22
CA PHE A 38 -6.03 -10.04 0.47
C PHE A 38 -7.47 -10.09 -0.05
N GLY A 39 -7.79 -9.34 -1.11
CA GLY A 39 -9.13 -9.33 -1.74
C GLY A 39 -10.12 -8.34 -1.12
N GLU A 40 -9.68 -7.52 -0.18
CA GLU A 40 -10.52 -6.53 0.50
C GLU A 40 -10.38 -5.13 -0.11
N ARG A 41 -11.30 -4.22 0.23
CA ARG A 41 -11.27 -2.83 -0.23
C ARG A 41 -11.59 -1.88 0.92
N ILE A 42 -10.86 -0.77 0.97
CA ILE A 42 -11.10 0.32 1.93
C ILE A 42 -11.41 1.65 1.21
N PRO A 43 -12.46 2.36 1.64
CA PRO A 43 -12.83 3.65 1.05
C PRO A 43 -11.81 4.74 1.43
N HIS A 44 -11.32 4.75 2.67
CA HIS A 44 -10.40 5.77 3.18
C HIS A 44 -9.17 5.15 3.85
N CYS A 45 -8.04 5.84 3.74
CA CYS A 45 -6.80 5.47 4.43
C CYS A 45 -6.76 6.12 5.83
N ALA A 46 -6.40 5.35 6.85
CA ALA A 46 -6.28 5.82 8.24
C ALA A 46 -4.88 6.35 8.62
N GLY A 47 -4.04 6.72 7.64
CA GLY A 47 -2.65 7.15 7.85
C GLY A 47 -1.65 6.08 7.39
N CYS A 48 -1.08 6.28 6.21
CA CYS A 48 0.11 5.56 5.77
C CYS A 48 1.13 6.60 5.28
N ASP A 49 2.40 6.25 5.22
CA ASP A 49 3.50 7.12 4.77
C ASP A 49 3.20 7.88 3.45
N ARG A 50 2.53 7.21 2.49
CA ARG A 50 2.15 7.81 1.20
C ARG A 50 0.98 8.79 1.27
N CYS A 51 0.10 8.65 2.26
CA CYS A 51 -1.05 9.54 2.46
C CYS A 51 -0.76 10.64 3.50
N GLU A 52 0.05 10.36 4.51
CA GLU A 52 0.43 11.32 5.56
C GLU A 52 1.32 12.44 5.02
N SER A 53 2.21 12.11 4.07
CA SER A 53 2.97 13.12 3.32
C SER A 53 2.08 14.12 2.58
N GLN A 54 0.81 13.79 2.32
CA GLN A 54 -0.19 14.68 1.73
C GLN A 54 -1.08 15.38 2.77
N GLY A 55 -1.25 14.79 3.96
CA GLY A 55 -2.13 15.28 5.03
C GLY A 55 -1.50 16.25 6.02
N SER A 56 -0.17 16.23 6.20
CA SER A 56 0.52 17.07 7.19
C SER A 56 0.39 18.58 6.91
N ARG A 57 0.27 18.99 5.64
CA ARG A 57 0.04 20.40 5.27
C ARG A 57 -1.40 20.86 5.58
N SER A 58 -2.40 19.98 5.51
CA SER A 58 -3.80 20.37 5.64
C SER A 58 -4.26 20.44 7.10
N SER A 59 -3.76 19.57 7.97
CA SER A 59 -4.16 19.57 9.40
C SER A 59 -3.58 20.77 10.15
N LEU A 60 -2.30 21.12 9.91
CA LEU A 60 -1.69 22.33 10.47
C LEU A 60 -2.43 23.60 10.02
N LEU A 61 -2.74 23.76 8.72
CA LEU A 61 -3.49 24.93 8.22
C LEU A 61 -4.91 25.05 8.83
N SER A 62 -5.55 23.93 9.15
CA SER A 62 -6.88 23.87 9.76
C SER A 62 -6.87 24.17 11.27
N PHE A 63 -5.74 23.91 11.92
CA PHE A 63 -5.49 24.22 13.32
C PHE A 63 -5.11 25.71 13.47
N TRP A 64 -4.18 26.22 12.63
CA TRP A 64 -3.79 27.63 12.63
C TRP A 64 -4.94 28.60 12.28
N ARG A 65 -5.84 28.24 11.35
CA ARG A 65 -7.04 29.05 11.03
C ARG A 65 -8.05 29.20 12.17
N ARG A 66 -8.03 28.30 13.15
CA ARG A 66 -8.89 28.36 14.35
C ARG A 66 -8.20 29.02 15.54
N ALA A 67 -6.88 29.17 15.48
CA ALA A 67 -6.06 29.71 16.56
C ALA A 67 -5.61 31.16 16.32
N THR A 68 -6.07 31.81 15.24
CA THR A 68 -5.93 33.27 15.05
C THR A 68 -7.21 33.94 15.59
N PRO A 69 -7.12 34.88 16.55
CA PRO A 69 -8.28 35.62 17.03
C PRO A 69 -8.93 36.48 15.94
#